data_AF-A0AAV7QJX2-F1
#
_entry.id   AF-A0AAV7QJX2-F1
#
_cell.length_a   1.000
_cell.length_b   1.000
_cell.length_c   1.000
_cell.angle_alpha   90.00
_cell.angle_beta   90.00
_cell.angle_gamma   90.00
#
_symmetry.space_group_name_H-M   'P 1'
#
loop_
_entity.id
_entity.type
_entity.pdbx_description
1 polymer ?
#
loop_
_entity_poly.entity_id
_entity_poly.type
_entity_poly.pdbx_seq_one_letter_code
_entity_poly.pdbx_strand_id
1 'polypeptide(L)'
;MFRGPEVIKREWRDPDKIILPRFMAKLYPLQDMAQGLPDLVPIDSFVISLDGRTSLAEDDVIQDSVVKKVDVSLKKSYAGTHLALRAGIHRTYVAQTLLSDLKALHSALDGSSDCSGLMSLIERQVEFLSDISCDVVRASTLAEGACVSARRNLVLRDWKTDAAQRASALGLPFPGNVLFGAELEEKLHERFKEKKHTSSFWSNLGDRGLFGRKSPVPAPSRHQFVRSQG
;
A
#
# COMPACT_ATOMS: atom_id res chain seq x y z
N MET A 1 0.43 28.77 1.20
CA MET A 1 -0.74 28.26 0.43
C MET A 1 -0.76 26.74 0.54
N PHE A 2 -1.87 26.16 1.02
CA PHE A 2 -2.02 24.72 1.28
C PHE A 2 -1.83 23.89 0.01
N ARG A 3 -0.94 22.89 0.04
CA ARG A 3 -0.59 22.01 -1.09
C ARG A 3 -1.11 20.57 -0.90
N GLY A 4 -2.30 20.44 -0.33
CA GLY A 4 -2.89 19.13 0.02
C GLY A 4 -2.97 18.16 -1.17
N PRO A 5 -3.53 18.56 -2.33
CA PRO A 5 -3.59 17.70 -3.50
C PRO A 5 -2.22 17.25 -4.02
N GLU A 6 -1.20 18.11 -3.92
CA GLU A 6 0.17 17.79 -4.33
C GLU A 6 0.83 16.78 -3.39
N VAL A 7 0.56 16.87 -2.08
CA VAL A 7 1.00 15.88 -1.10
C VAL A 7 0.38 14.52 -1.43
N ILE A 8 -0.92 14.49 -1.69
CA ILE A 8 -1.63 13.25 -2.06
C ILE A 8 -1.00 12.60 -3.29
N LYS A 9 -0.86 13.37 -4.39
CA LYS A 9 -0.25 12.88 -5.64
C LYS A 9 1.20 12.43 -5.45
N ARG A 10 1.96 13.08 -4.57
CA ARG A 10 3.36 12.71 -4.30
C ARG A 10 3.44 11.36 -3.59
N GLU A 11 2.68 11.17 -2.50
CA GLU A 11 2.76 9.93 -1.73
C GLU A 11 2.12 8.75 -2.48
N TRP A 12 1.10 8.99 -3.30
CA TRP A 12 0.48 7.95 -4.15
C TRP A 12 1.28 7.56 -5.40
N ARG A 13 2.42 8.22 -5.66
CA ARG A 13 3.28 7.89 -6.80
C ARG A 13 3.88 6.49 -6.70
N ASP A 14 4.24 6.06 -5.49
CA ASP A 14 4.83 4.74 -5.24
C ASP A 14 4.26 4.15 -3.93
N PRO A 15 3.09 3.49 -4.01
CA PRO A 15 2.43 2.98 -2.82
C PRO A 15 3.19 1.82 -2.13
N ASP A 16 4.10 1.14 -2.83
CA ASP A 16 4.91 0.06 -2.25
C ASP A 16 6.10 0.57 -1.42
N LYS A 17 6.58 1.79 -1.70
CA LYS A 17 7.75 2.39 -1.03
C LYS A 17 7.40 3.40 0.05
N ILE A 18 6.23 3.27 0.66
CA ILE A 18 5.79 4.18 1.71
C ILE A 18 6.69 4.10 2.94
N ILE A 19 7.14 5.29 3.37
CA ILE A 19 7.96 5.52 4.56
C ILE A 19 7.16 6.44 5.50
N LEU A 20 6.90 5.95 6.71
CA LEU A 20 6.16 6.70 7.71
C LEU A 20 7.05 7.75 8.41
N PRO A 21 6.55 8.97 8.63
CA PRO A 21 7.27 10.04 9.31
C PRO A 21 7.32 9.81 10.83
N ARG A 22 8.31 9.02 11.30
CA ARG A 22 8.47 8.69 12.72
C ARG A 22 8.63 9.89 13.66
N PHE A 23 9.08 11.03 13.15
CA PHE A 23 9.21 12.26 13.95
C PHE A 23 7.85 12.74 14.49
N MET A 24 6.74 12.45 13.80
CA MET A 24 5.39 12.85 14.22
C MET A 24 4.99 12.23 15.57
N ALA A 25 5.48 11.02 15.89
CA ALA A 25 5.22 10.41 17.20
C ALA A 25 5.82 11.23 18.35
N LYS A 26 6.92 11.95 18.10
CA LYS A 26 7.56 12.86 19.07
C LYS A 26 6.88 14.22 19.12
N LEU A 27 6.41 14.72 17.97
CA LEU A 27 5.68 16.00 17.89
C LEU A 27 4.31 15.94 18.56
N TYR A 28 3.64 14.78 18.50
CA TYR A 28 2.28 14.58 19.01
C TYR A 28 2.25 13.48 20.09
N PRO A 29 2.85 13.75 21.27
CA PRO A 29 2.88 12.79 22.37
C PRO A 29 1.46 12.56 22.91
N LEU A 30 1.16 11.33 23.30
CA LEU A 30 -0.11 10.99 23.94
C LEU A 30 0.15 10.74 25.44
N GLN A 31 -0.77 11.18 26.30
CA GLN A 31 -0.73 10.90 27.74
C GLN A 31 -1.56 9.64 28.09
N ASP A 32 -1.17 8.98 29.18
CA ASP A 32 -1.69 7.79 29.88
C ASP A 32 -2.76 6.92 29.19
N MET A 33 -3.94 7.44 28.86
CA MET A 33 -5.02 6.65 28.25
C MET A 33 -4.76 6.27 26.78
N ALA A 34 -3.90 7.03 26.10
CA ALA A 34 -3.57 6.81 24.69
C ALA A 34 -2.10 6.36 24.47
N GLN A 35 -1.28 6.31 25.53
CA GLN A 35 -0.03 5.52 25.53
C GLN A 35 -0.29 4.01 25.46
N GLY A 36 -1.49 3.58 25.88
CA GLY A 36 -1.94 2.19 25.77
C GLY A 36 -2.41 1.78 24.36
N LEU A 37 -2.46 2.68 23.37
CA LEU A 37 -2.62 2.25 21.98
C LEU A 37 -1.24 1.78 21.49
N PRO A 38 -1.04 0.47 21.30
CA PRO A 38 0.23 0.00 20.77
C PRO A 38 0.38 0.48 19.32
N ASP A 39 1.62 0.78 18.91
CA ASP A 39 1.98 1.14 17.53
C ASP A 39 1.51 0.07 16.52
N LEU A 40 1.26 -1.15 17.02
CA LEU A 40 0.60 -2.24 16.33
C LEU A 40 -0.19 -3.07 17.35
N VAL A 41 -1.43 -3.43 17.04
CA VAL A 41 -2.20 -4.37 17.89
C VAL A 41 -1.57 -5.76 17.78
N PRO A 42 -1.11 -6.36 18.91
CA PRO A 42 -0.57 -7.72 18.88
C PRO A 42 -1.66 -8.74 18.60
N ILE A 43 -1.29 -9.89 18.04
CA ILE A 43 -2.21 -11.01 17.86
C ILE A 43 -2.36 -11.72 19.21
N ASP A 44 -3.59 -12.09 19.58
CA ASP A 44 -3.84 -12.82 20.82
C ASP A 44 -3.05 -14.15 20.84
N SER A 45 -2.36 -14.41 21.95
CA SER A 45 -1.56 -15.62 22.13
C SER A 45 -2.37 -16.92 21.97
N PHE A 46 -3.67 -16.87 22.30
CA PHE A 46 -4.58 -17.99 22.07
C PHE A 46 -4.79 -18.29 20.58
N VAL A 47 -4.88 -17.26 19.73
CA VAL A 47 -5.01 -17.42 18.28
C VAL A 47 -3.73 -18.01 17.68
N ILE A 48 -2.58 -17.56 18.17
CA ILE A 48 -1.28 -18.15 17.81
C ILE A 48 -1.23 -19.63 18.23
N SER A 49 -1.79 -19.97 19.40
CA SER A 49 -1.83 -21.35 19.91
C SER A 49 -2.88 -22.25 19.27
N LEU A 50 -3.96 -21.70 18.71
CA LEU A 50 -4.97 -22.44 17.92
C LEU A 50 -4.37 -22.97 16.62
N ASP A 51 -3.40 -22.23 16.07
CA ASP A 51 -2.56 -22.70 14.98
C ASP A 51 -1.57 -23.79 15.44
N GLY A 52 -1.46 -24.07 16.74
CA GLY A 52 -0.51 -25.00 17.38
C GLY A 52 -0.73 -26.51 17.14
N ARG A 53 -1.63 -26.92 16.23
CA ARG A 53 -1.45 -28.23 15.53
C ARG A 53 -0.40 -28.16 14.42
N THR A 54 0.09 -26.96 14.13
CA THR A 54 1.21 -26.61 13.28
C THR A 54 2.08 -25.60 14.05
N SER A 55 3.07 -26.11 14.79
CA SER A 55 4.10 -25.34 15.51
C SER A 55 4.74 -24.26 14.62
N LEU A 56 4.33 -23.00 14.73
CA LEU A 56 4.89 -21.89 13.95
C LEU A 56 4.89 -20.61 14.82
N ALA A 57 6.06 -19.99 15.01
CA ALA A 57 6.18 -18.66 15.62
C ALA A 57 5.42 -17.59 14.80
N GLU A 58 5.21 -16.36 15.31
CA GLU A 58 4.52 -15.27 14.56
C GLU A 58 5.09 -15.05 13.15
N ASP A 59 6.40 -15.27 12.96
CA ASP A 59 7.08 -15.17 11.65
C ASP A 59 6.86 -16.37 10.71
N ASP A 60 6.40 -17.50 11.25
CA ASP A 60 6.23 -18.78 10.57
C ASP A 60 4.78 -19.04 10.14
N VAL A 61 3.77 -18.40 10.75
CA VAL A 61 2.34 -18.49 10.35
C VAL A 61 2.14 -18.04 8.89
N ILE A 62 3.03 -17.17 8.40
CA ILE A 62 2.94 -16.57 7.08
C ILE A 62 4.02 -17.15 6.15
N GLN A 63 3.92 -18.41 5.74
CA GLN A 63 4.91 -18.99 4.81
C GLN A 63 4.84 -18.38 3.39
N ASP A 64 3.67 -17.87 3.00
CA ASP A 64 3.51 -17.19 1.71
C ASP A 64 4.13 -15.78 1.73
N SER A 65 5.15 -15.59 0.90
CA SER A 65 5.81 -14.30 0.68
C SER A 65 4.84 -13.16 0.34
N VAL A 66 3.70 -13.45 -0.30
CA VAL A 66 2.68 -12.46 -0.62
C VAL A 66 1.94 -12.06 0.65
N VAL A 67 1.55 -13.02 1.48
CA VAL A 67 0.87 -12.73 2.75
C VAL A 67 1.80 -11.94 3.67
N LYS A 68 3.13 -12.20 3.67
CA LYS A 68 4.10 -11.38 4.44
C LYS A 68 4.10 -9.93 3.96
N LYS A 69 4.08 -9.70 2.64
CA LYS A 69 4.02 -8.33 2.07
C LYS A 69 2.72 -7.63 2.42
N VAL A 70 1.59 -8.34 2.37
CA VAL A 70 0.28 -7.81 2.76
C VAL A 70 0.29 -7.40 4.22
N ASP A 71 0.77 -8.27 5.11
CA ASP A 71 0.87 -7.99 6.55
C ASP A 71 1.75 -6.77 6.83
N VAL A 72 2.95 -6.68 6.22
CA VAL A 72 3.82 -5.50 6.34
C VAL A 72 3.12 -4.22 5.88
N SER A 73 2.40 -4.26 4.77
CA SER A 73 1.65 -3.10 4.26
C SER A 73 0.48 -2.73 5.16
N LEU A 74 -0.22 -3.70 5.76
CA LEU A 74 -1.28 -3.45 6.74
C LEU A 74 -0.72 -2.85 8.05
N LYS A 75 0.40 -3.36 8.55
CA LYS A 75 1.12 -2.79 9.71
C LYS A 75 1.51 -1.33 9.46
N LYS A 76 2.02 -1.01 8.26
CA LYS A 76 2.29 0.38 7.85
C LYS A 76 1.02 1.23 7.76
N SER A 77 -0.07 0.68 7.22
CA SER A 77 -1.36 1.37 7.16
C SER A 77 -1.86 1.72 8.56
N TYR A 78 -1.83 0.75 9.49
CA TYR A 78 -2.24 0.94 10.87
C TYR A 78 -1.40 2.02 11.57
N ALA A 79 -0.06 1.93 11.47
CA ALA A 79 0.83 2.92 12.07
C ALA A 79 0.65 4.33 11.47
N GLY A 80 0.41 4.44 10.16
CA GLY A 80 0.10 5.72 9.50
C GLY A 80 -1.20 6.33 10.00
N THR A 81 -2.27 5.53 10.12
CA THR A 81 -3.55 5.97 10.69
C THR A 81 -3.39 6.39 12.14
N HIS A 82 -2.59 5.66 12.92
CA HIS A 82 -2.31 6.01 14.31
C HIS A 82 -1.60 7.37 14.43
N LEU A 83 -0.60 7.65 13.58
CA LEU A 83 0.05 8.98 13.53
C LEU A 83 -0.94 10.09 13.16
N ALA A 84 -1.83 9.85 12.20
CA ALA A 84 -2.87 10.80 11.83
C ALA A 84 -3.85 11.07 12.99
N LEU A 85 -4.22 10.02 13.74
CA LEU A 85 -5.07 10.13 14.91
C LEU A 85 -4.41 10.97 16.02
N ARG A 86 -3.12 10.73 16.30
CA ARG A 86 -2.35 11.52 17.28
C ARG A 86 -2.36 13.01 16.92
N ALA A 87 -2.02 13.34 15.68
CA ALA A 87 -2.07 14.70 15.19
C ALA A 87 -3.50 15.29 15.23
N GLY A 88 -4.52 14.49 14.90
CA GLY A 88 -5.93 14.89 14.99
C GLY A 88 -6.40 15.22 16.40
N ILE A 89 -5.96 14.47 17.41
CA ILE A 89 -6.26 14.74 18.83
C ILE A 89 -5.66 16.08 19.25
N HIS A 90 -4.37 16.29 18.99
CA HIS A 90 -3.69 17.56 19.29
C HIS A 90 -4.32 18.74 18.56
N ARG A 91 -4.71 18.55 17.30
CA ARG A 91 -5.42 19.56 16.50
C ARG A 91 -6.73 19.97 17.17
N THR A 92 -7.48 18.99 17.69
CA THR A 92 -8.74 19.23 18.39
C THR A 92 -8.51 20.02 19.67
N TYR A 93 -7.49 19.65 20.45
CA TYR A 93 -7.13 20.38 21.68
C TYR A 93 -6.77 21.84 21.39
N VAL A 94 -5.89 22.10 20.42
CA VAL A 94 -5.48 23.47 20.06
C VAL A 94 -6.65 24.27 19.48
N ALA A 95 -7.55 23.65 18.72
CA ALA A 95 -8.74 24.33 18.24
C ALA A 95 -9.68 24.77 19.38
N GLN A 96 -9.80 23.96 20.43
CA GLN A 96 -10.59 24.30 21.62
C GLN A 96 -9.93 25.43 22.43
N THR A 97 -8.61 25.40 22.61
CA THR A 97 -7.89 26.48 23.30
C THR A 97 -7.98 27.78 22.52
N LEU A 98 -7.80 27.73 21.20
CA LEU A 98 -7.95 28.89 20.31
C LEU A 98 -9.34 29.53 20.44
N LEU A 99 -10.40 28.73 20.50
CA LEU A 99 -11.76 29.26 20.69
C LEU A 99 -11.90 29.96 22.06
N SER A 100 -11.29 29.41 23.11
CA SER A 100 -11.27 30.05 24.44
C SER A 100 -10.49 31.36 24.42
N ASP A 101 -9.32 31.37 23.79
CA ASP A 101 -8.44 32.53 23.71
C ASP A 101 -9.06 33.66 22.86
N LEU A 102 -9.77 33.32 21.78
CA LEU A 102 -10.55 34.29 21.01
C LEU A 102 -11.70 34.92 21.81
N LYS A 103 -12.38 34.14 22.66
CA LYS A 103 -13.40 34.68 23.58
C LYS A 103 -12.78 35.61 24.61
N ALA A 104 -11.62 35.24 25.17
CA ALA A 104 -10.89 36.10 26.09
C ALA A 104 -10.43 37.40 25.43
N LEU A 105 -9.97 37.33 24.17
CA LEU A 105 -9.58 38.49 23.38
C LEU A 105 -10.77 39.43 23.15
N HIS A 106 -11.93 38.88 22.80
CA HIS A 106 -13.14 39.68 22.61
C HIS A 106 -13.49 40.48 23.87
N SER A 107 -13.51 39.83 25.04
CA SER A 107 -13.76 40.50 26.32
C SER A 107 -12.71 41.54 26.69
N ALA A 108 -11.44 41.31 26.34
CA ALA A 108 -10.34 42.22 26.65
C ALA A 108 -10.34 43.48 25.75
N LEU A 109 -10.80 43.35 24.51
CA LEU A 109 -11.00 44.47 23.58
C LEU A 109 -12.11 45.42 24.08
N ASP A 110 -13.20 44.88 24.62
CA ASP A 110 -14.28 45.68 25.21
C ASP A 110 -13.80 46.44 26.47
N GLY A 111 -12.82 45.88 27.19
CA GLY A 111 -12.25 46.42 28.42
C GLY A 111 -11.06 47.37 28.25
N SER A 112 -10.66 47.73 27.04
CA SER A 112 -9.49 48.60 26.76
C SER A 112 -8.16 48.10 27.36
N SER A 113 -7.99 46.78 27.47
CA SER A 113 -6.77 46.15 28.00
C SER A 113 -5.73 45.90 26.90
N ASP A 114 -4.43 45.91 27.22
CA ASP A 114 -3.39 45.48 26.27
C ASP A 114 -3.57 43.99 25.93
N CYS A 115 -3.84 43.73 24.65
CA CYS A 115 -4.12 42.39 24.12
C CYS A 115 -2.97 41.81 23.29
N SER A 116 -1.83 42.51 23.19
CA SER A 116 -0.74 42.14 22.28
C SER A 116 -0.24 40.70 22.47
N GLY A 117 -0.03 40.27 23.72
CA GLY A 117 0.40 38.91 24.05
C GLY A 117 -0.62 37.83 23.66
N LEU A 118 -1.91 38.13 23.80
CA LEU A 118 -2.99 37.20 23.45
C LEU A 118 -3.14 37.08 21.94
N MET A 119 -3.00 38.18 21.19
CA MET A 119 -2.96 38.17 19.73
C MET A 119 -1.77 37.33 19.22
N SER A 120 -0.57 37.53 19.76
CA SER A 120 0.61 36.72 19.39
C SER A 120 0.44 35.23 19.73
N LEU A 121 -0.25 34.89 20.82
CA LEU A 121 -0.57 33.50 21.16
C LEU A 121 -1.52 32.89 20.13
N ILE A 122 -2.58 33.60 19.77
CA ILE A 122 -3.57 33.18 18.77
C ILE A 122 -2.90 32.96 17.40
N GLU A 123 -2.02 33.86 16.97
CA GLU A 123 -1.26 33.70 15.72
C GLU A 123 -0.46 32.39 15.72
N ARG A 124 0.29 32.10 16.79
CA ARG A 124 1.03 30.85 16.93
C ARG A 124 0.13 29.62 16.93
N GLN A 125 -1.04 29.69 17.56
CA GLN A 125 -2.01 28.59 17.54
C GLN A 125 -2.53 28.33 16.13
N VAL A 126 -2.81 29.38 15.35
CA VAL A 126 -3.26 29.26 13.96
C VAL A 126 -2.17 28.69 13.06
N GLU A 127 -0.93 29.15 13.21
CA GLU A 127 0.23 28.58 12.52
C GLU A 127 0.39 27.09 12.82
N PHE A 128 0.36 26.73 14.11
CA PHE A 128 0.45 25.34 14.54
C PHE A 128 -0.72 24.49 14.01
N LEU A 129 -1.95 25.03 13.97
CA LEU A 129 -3.12 24.37 13.40
C LEU A 129 -3.00 24.12 11.89
N SER A 130 -2.35 25.03 11.16
CA SER A 130 -2.05 24.85 9.74
C SER A 130 -1.06 23.70 9.53
N ASP A 131 0.03 23.68 10.30
CA ASP A 131 1.07 22.66 10.21
C ASP A 131 0.54 21.26 10.57
N ILE A 132 -0.17 21.16 11.69
CA ILE A 132 -0.75 19.87 12.12
C ILE A 132 -1.80 19.35 11.14
N SER A 133 -2.54 20.23 10.47
CA SER A 133 -3.51 19.84 9.44
C SER A 133 -2.80 19.23 8.23
N CYS A 134 -1.63 19.76 7.84
CA CYS A 134 -0.81 19.19 6.77
C CYS A 134 -0.26 17.82 7.16
N ASP A 135 0.16 17.67 8.41
CA ASP A 135 0.69 16.42 8.93
C ASP A 135 -0.38 15.32 9.03
N VAL A 136 -1.60 15.66 9.44
CA VAL A 136 -2.76 14.74 9.39
C VAL A 136 -2.99 14.25 7.97
N VAL A 137 -3.10 15.17 7.00
CA VAL A 137 -3.32 14.80 5.59
C VAL A 137 -2.21 13.90 5.07
N ARG A 138 -0.95 14.22 5.38
CA ARG A 138 0.21 13.42 4.97
C ARG A 138 0.17 12.02 5.57
N ALA A 139 -0.06 11.88 6.88
CA ALA A 139 -0.12 10.60 7.56
C ALA A 139 -1.29 9.73 7.05
N SER A 140 -2.47 10.32 6.85
CA SER A 140 -3.63 9.63 6.26
C SER A 140 -3.34 9.15 4.84
N THR A 141 -2.72 9.98 4.01
CA THR A 141 -2.37 9.62 2.62
C THR A 141 -1.40 8.44 2.58
N LEU A 142 -0.39 8.43 3.46
CA LEU A 142 0.58 7.33 3.57
C LEU A 142 -0.10 6.04 4.07
N ALA A 143 -1.05 6.16 5.00
CA ALA A 143 -1.83 5.02 5.47
C ALA A 143 -2.66 4.39 4.34
N GLU A 144 -3.37 5.23 3.58
CA GLU A 144 -4.16 4.80 2.42
C GLU A 144 -3.29 4.15 1.35
N GLY A 145 -2.14 4.74 1.02
CA GLY A 145 -1.22 4.16 0.05
C GLY A 145 -0.72 2.77 0.49
N ALA A 146 -0.48 2.57 1.80
CA ALA A 146 -0.07 1.27 2.32
C ALA A 146 -1.21 0.24 2.24
N CYS A 147 -2.45 0.67 2.49
CA CYS A 147 -3.65 -0.15 2.25
C CYS A 147 -3.80 -0.51 0.75
N VAL A 148 -3.54 0.43 -0.16
CA VAL A 148 -3.53 0.18 -1.61
C VAL A 148 -2.47 -0.87 -1.97
N SER A 149 -1.24 -0.75 -1.44
CA SER A 149 -0.19 -1.75 -1.63
C SER A 149 -0.63 -3.14 -1.17
N ALA A 150 -1.23 -3.26 0.02
CA ALA A 150 -1.76 -4.52 0.53
C ALA A 150 -2.83 -5.11 -0.42
N ARG A 151 -3.80 -4.28 -0.85
CA ARG A 151 -4.86 -4.70 -1.78
C ARG A 151 -4.31 -5.14 -3.13
N ARG A 152 -3.31 -4.45 -3.67
CA ARG A 152 -2.67 -4.84 -4.93
C ARG A 152 -1.96 -6.18 -4.79
N ASN A 153 -1.23 -6.41 -3.70
CA ASN A 153 -0.58 -7.69 -3.44
C ASN A 153 -1.60 -8.84 -3.34
N LEU A 154 -2.74 -8.62 -2.68
CA LEU A 154 -3.83 -9.61 -2.60
C LEU A 154 -4.43 -9.93 -3.98
N VAL A 155 -4.77 -8.90 -4.77
CA VAL A 155 -5.38 -9.09 -6.09
C VAL A 155 -4.44 -9.81 -7.06
N LEU A 156 -3.14 -9.52 -7.00
CA LEU A 156 -2.14 -10.15 -7.87
C LEU A 156 -1.60 -11.48 -7.34
N ARG A 157 -2.03 -11.93 -6.15
CA ARG A 157 -1.58 -13.20 -5.55
C ARG A 157 -1.85 -14.38 -6.49
N ASP A 158 -3.08 -14.47 -6.97
CA ASP A 158 -3.56 -15.58 -7.79
C ASP A 158 -3.41 -15.31 -9.29
N TRP A 159 -2.77 -14.18 -9.65
CA TRP A 159 -2.54 -13.80 -11.04
C TRP A 159 -1.43 -14.67 -11.64
N LYS A 160 -1.80 -15.55 -12.58
CA LYS A 160 -0.91 -16.47 -13.31
C LYS A 160 -0.03 -15.74 -14.34
N THR A 161 0.82 -14.84 -13.87
CA THR A 161 1.80 -14.10 -14.68
C THR A 161 3.20 -14.21 -14.09
N ASP A 162 4.18 -13.86 -14.90
CA ASP A 162 5.58 -13.84 -14.48
C ASP A 162 5.80 -12.87 -13.30
N ALA A 163 6.76 -13.19 -12.43
CA ALA A 163 7.08 -12.38 -11.25
C ALA A 163 7.47 -10.95 -11.62
N ALA A 164 8.16 -10.74 -12.76
CA ALA A 164 8.51 -9.42 -13.25
C ALA A 164 7.27 -8.58 -13.64
N GLN A 165 6.23 -9.22 -14.18
CA GLN A 165 4.99 -8.52 -14.54
C GLN A 165 4.20 -8.10 -13.30
N ARG A 166 4.14 -8.98 -12.30
CA ARG A 166 3.54 -8.65 -11.00
C ARG A 166 4.27 -7.49 -10.34
N ALA A 167 5.61 -7.52 -10.30
CA ALA A 167 6.41 -6.42 -9.75
C ALA A 167 6.19 -5.10 -10.51
N SER A 168 6.14 -5.14 -11.85
CA SER A 168 5.87 -3.96 -12.68
C SER A 168 4.47 -3.36 -12.47
N ALA A 169 3.47 -4.20 -12.18
CA ALA A 169 2.11 -3.76 -11.87
C ALA A 169 1.99 -3.17 -10.45
N LEU A 170 2.71 -3.74 -9.47
CA LEU A 170 2.74 -3.23 -8.09
C LEU A 170 3.35 -1.83 -8.01
N GLY A 171 4.38 -1.55 -8.81
CA GLY A 171 5.07 -0.26 -8.85
C GLY A 171 4.38 0.85 -9.64
N LEU A 172 3.16 0.64 -10.14
CA LEU A 172 2.40 1.69 -10.84
C LEU A 172 1.97 2.80 -9.86
N PRO A 173 1.88 4.06 -10.27
CA PRO A 173 1.22 5.10 -9.48
C PRO A 173 -0.22 4.70 -9.12
N PHE A 174 -0.71 5.16 -7.97
CA PHE A 174 -2.11 4.98 -7.61
C PHE A 174 -2.94 6.16 -8.14
N PRO A 175 -3.92 5.92 -9.05
CA PRO A 175 -4.69 6.99 -9.67
C PRO A 175 -5.81 7.56 -8.77
N GLY A 176 -6.11 6.92 -7.64
CA GLY A 176 -7.10 7.38 -6.66
C GLY A 176 -8.49 6.75 -6.77
N ASN A 177 -8.88 6.26 -7.96
CA ASN A 177 -10.23 5.72 -8.20
C ASN A 177 -10.28 4.20 -8.39
N VAL A 178 -9.21 3.60 -8.91
CA VAL A 178 -9.07 2.15 -9.13
C VAL A 178 -7.67 1.70 -8.73
N LEU A 179 -7.50 0.40 -8.43
CA LEU A 179 -6.23 -0.09 -7.89
C LEU A 179 -5.03 0.12 -8.83
N PHE A 180 -5.18 -0.06 -10.15
CA PHE A 180 -4.05 -0.01 -11.10
C PHE A 180 -4.20 1.03 -12.22
N GLY A 181 -5.42 1.37 -12.63
CA GLY A 181 -5.66 2.39 -13.67
C GLY A 181 -5.34 1.94 -15.09
N ALA A 182 -5.42 2.90 -16.02
CA ALA A 182 -5.20 2.68 -17.45
C ALA A 182 -3.77 2.24 -17.80
N GLU A 183 -2.77 2.60 -16.98
CA GLU A 183 -1.37 2.22 -17.21
C GLU A 183 -1.15 0.69 -17.20
N LEU A 184 -1.91 -0.05 -16.37
CA LEU A 184 -1.86 -1.51 -16.40
C LEU A 184 -2.48 -2.06 -17.69
N GLU A 185 -3.59 -1.49 -18.12
CA GLU A 185 -4.28 -1.89 -19.36
C GLU A 185 -3.39 -1.65 -20.59
N GLU A 186 -2.70 -0.51 -20.65
CA GLU A 186 -1.73 -0.19 -21.70
C GLU A 186 -0.56 -1.18 -21.71
N LYS A 187 0.06 -1.44 -20.55
CA LYS A 187 1.15 -2.42 -20.42
C LYS A 187 0.73 -3.83 -20.86
N LEU A 188 -0.51 -4.22 -20.58
CA LEU A 188 -1.04 -5.51 -21.01
C LEU A 188 -1.29 -5.53 -22.52
N HIS A 189 -1.91 -4.49 -23.08
CA HIS A 189 -2.17 -4.38 -24.51
C HIS A 189 -0.90 -4.39 -25.37
N GLU A 190 0.12 -3.61 -25.00
CA GLU A 190 1.40 -3.58 -25.71
C GLU A 190 2.07 -4.95 -25.72
N ARG A 191 2.05 -5.66 -24.58
CA ARG A 191 2.55 -7.05 -24.50
C ARG A 191 1.77 -8.04 -25.36
N PHE A 192 0.45 -7.90 -25.45
CA PHE A 192 -0.35 -8.77 -26.34
C PHE A 192 -0.06 -8.48 -27.82
N LYS A 193 0.23 -7.23 -28.20
CA LYS A 193 0.71 -6.88 -29.54
C LYS A 193 2.10 -7.46 -29.82
N GLU A 194 3.04 -7.36 -28.89
CA GLU A 194 4.38 -7.96 -28.99
C GLU A 194 4.32 -9.49 -29.12
N LYS A 195 3.43 -10.17 -28.38
CA LYS A 195 3.22 -11.62 -28.52
C LYS A 195 2.66 -11.99 -29.88
N LYS A 196 1.76 -11.18 -30.46
CA LYS A 196 1.28 -11.37 -31.84
C LYS A 196 2.39 -11.13 -32.86
N HIS A 197 3.22 -10.11 -32.66
CA HIS A 197 4.35 -9.81 -33.54
C HIS A 197 5.44 -10.88 -33.48
N THR A 198 5.80 -11.36 -32.29
CA THR A 198 6.78 -12.44 -32.11
C THR A 198 6.22 -13.78 -32.57
N SER A 199 4.94 -14.09 -32.34
CA SER A 199 4.24 -15.22 -32.95
C SER A 199 4.28 -15.15 -34.48
N SER A 200 4.06 -13.98 -35.07
CA SER A 200 4.15 -13.78 -36.52
C SER A 200 5.59 -13.84 -37.04
N PHE A 201 6.57 -13.44 -36.23
CA PHE A 201 7.99 -13.53 -36.54
C PHE A 201 8.45 -15.00 -36.54
N TRP A 202 8.05 -15.80 -35.55
CA TRP A 202 8.34 -17.24 -35.51
C TRP A 202 7.57 -18.01 -36.60
N SER A 203 6.32 -17.64 -36.91
CA SER A 203 5.61 -18.25 -38.04
C SER A 203 6.24 -17.88 -39.40
N ASN A 204 6.76 -16.66 -39.55
CA ASN A 204 7.46 -16.23 -40.76
C ASN A 204 8.92 -16.75 -40.84
N LEU A 205 9.54 -17.10 -39.71
CA LEU A 205 10.83 -17.80 -39.69
C LEU A 205 10.70 -19.30 -40.01
N GLY A 206 9.57 -19.92 -39.67
CA GLY A 206 9.25 -21.31 -40.03
C GLY A 206 9.07 -21.51 -41.54
N ASP A 207 8.67 -20.47 -42.26
CA ASP A 207 8.49 -20.48 -43.73
C ASP A 207 9.76 -20.08 -44.50
N ARG A 208 10.82 -19.65 -43.82
CA ARG A 208 12.15 -19.38 -44.41
C ARG A 208 13.17 -20.40 -43.93
N GLY A 209 12.89 -21.66 -44.25
CA GLY A 209 13.90 -22.68 -44.62
C GLY A 209 15.17 -22.76 -43.79
N LEU A 210 15.08 -23.10 -42.51
CA LEU A 210 16.25 -23.50 -41.72
C LEU A 210 16.02 -24.71 -40.79
N PHE A 211 15.08 -25.61 -41.10
CA PHE A 211 15.13 -26.98 -40.56
C PHE A 211 14.59 -27.97 -41.60
N GLY A 212 15.51 -28.48 -42.41
CA GLY A 212 15.24 -29.52 -43.38
C GLY A 212 15.03 -30.88 -42.73
N ARG A 213 13.95 -31.54 -43.18
CA ARG A 213 13.65 -32.98 -43.15
C ARG A 213 13.18 -33.60 -41.83
N LYS A 214 11.84 -33.69 -41.72
CA LYS A 214 11.16 -34.82 -41.07
C LYS A 214 11.30 -36.06 -41.97
N SER A 215 11.84 -37.15 -41.43
CA SER A 215 11.59 -38.50 -41.96
C SER A 215 10.31 -39.07 -41.31
N PRO A 216 9.52 -39.90 -42.02
CA PRO A 216 8.23 -40.38 -41.54
C PRO A 216 8.38 -41.58 -40.60
N VAL A 217 7.55 -41.60 -39.56
CA VAL A 217 7.30 -42.75 -38.68
C VAL A 217 6.57 -43.85 -39.46
N PRO A 218 7.01 -45.12 -39.43
CA PRO A 218 6.24 -46.23 -39.99
C PRO A 218 5.25 -46.82 -38.95
N ALA A 219 4.05 -47.15 -39.44
CA ALA A 219 2.96 -47.81 -38.70
C ALA A 219 3.22 -49.33 -38.52
N PRO A 220 2.49 -50.03 -37.62
CA PRO A 220 2.92 -51.31 -37.05
C PRO A 220 2.54 -52.54 -37.90
N SER A 221 3.45 -53.53 -37.94
CA SER A 221 3.24 -54.81 -38.63
C SER A 221 2.59 -55.85 -37.71
N ARG A 222 1.44 -56.38 -38.13
CA ARG A 222 0.81 -57.61 -37.63
C ARG A 222 1.54 -58.85 -38.15
N HIS A 223 2.09 -59.66 -37.26
CA HIS A 223 2.36 -61.10 -37.40
C HIS A 223 2.37 -61.68 -35.98
N GLN A 224 2.01 -62.91 -35.64
CA GLN A 224 1.28 -64.02 -36.25
C GLN A 224 0.91 -64.93 -35.05
N PHE A 225 -0.27 -65.53 -35.07
CA PHE A 225 -0.68 -66.55 -34.10
C PHE A 225 0.26 -67.77 -34.20
N VAL A 226 0.93 -68.12 -33.10
CA VAL A 226 1.59 -69.42 -32.93
C VAL A 226 0.59 -70.34 -32.23
N ARG A 227 0.16 -71.40 -32.93
CA ARG A 227 -0.34 -72.63 -32.32
C ARG A 227 0.87 -73.51 -32.02
N SER A 228 1.02 -73.96 -30.77
CA SER A 228 1.61 -75.28 -30.51
C SER A 228 0.72 -76.02 -29.51
N GLN A 229 0.32 -77.23 -29.90
CA GLN A 229 -0.20 -78.24 -29.00
C GLN A 229 0.94 -78.87 -28.21
N GLY A 230 0.60 -79.39 -27.03
CA GLY A 230 1.45 -80.10 -26.08
C GLY A 230 0.80 -80.03 -24.72
#